data_AF-A0AAV9BG90-F1
#
_entry.id   AF-A0AAV9BG90-F1
#
_cell.length_a   1.000
_cell.length_b   1.000
_cell.length_c   1.000
_cell.angle_alpha   90.00
_cell.angle_beta   90.00
_cell.angle_gamma   90.00
#
_symmetry.space_group_name_H-M   'P 1'
#
loop_
_entity.id
_entity.type
_entity.pdbx_description
1 polymer ?
#
loop_
_entity_poly.entity_id
_entity_poly.type
_entity_poly.pdbx_seq_one_letter_code
_entity_poly.pdbx_strand_id
1 'polypeptide(L)'
;MFERWIAYKPLITTAAISTSSWTVKTLPGFDGPLPFDLETGYIRVDEERDAQIFYYFIKSERNPDEDPLMVWISGGPGCSALTGLAFGIGPLNFEIKEYKGELPTLILHPHSWTKISNILFIDSPIETGFSFARGSDAYIVGDVKSSKQVHKFIRKVENSYI
;
A
#
# COMPACT_ATOMS: atom_id res chain seq x y z
N MET A 1 -26.29 -43.46 -7.79
CA MET A 1 -25.09 -43.23 -8.61
C MET A 1 -24.74 -41.77 -8.47
N PHE A 2 -23.77 -41.44 -7.60
CA PHE A 2 -22.93 -40.23 -7.57
C PHE A 2 -22.36 -40.12 -6.15
N GLU A 3 -21.24 -40.80 -5.92
CA GLU A 3 -20.38 -40.60 -4.76
C GLU A 3 -19.10 -39.90 -5.19
N ARG A 4 -18.67 -38.95 -4.34
CA ARG A 4 -17.28 -38.61 -3.99
C ARG A 4 -16.41 -37.96 -5.08
N TRP A 5 -16.35 -36.64 -5.02
CA TRP A 5 -15.10 -35.92 -5.29
C TRP A 5 -14.41 -35.63 -3.96
N ILE A 6 -13.25 -36.26 -3.77
CA ILE A 6 -12.33 -35.96 -2.69
C ILE A 6 -11.76 -34.57 -2.98
N ALA A 7 -12.07 -33.59 -2.14
CA ALA A 7 -11.38 -32.31 -2.15
C ALA A 7 -9.92 -32.54 -1.76
N TYR A 8 -9.02 -32.46 -2.72
CA TYR A 8 -7.60 -32.29 -2.47
C TYR A 8 -7.41 -30.94 -1.76
N LYS A 9 -7.21 -30.96 -0.44
CA LYS A 9 -6.60 -29.83 0.26
C LYS A 9 -5.12 -29.81 -0.13
N PRO A 10 -4.61 -28.80 -0.85
CA PRO A 10 -3.18 -28.67 -0.97
C PRO A 10 -2.63 -28.39 0.42
N LEU A 11 -1.55 -29.09 0.79
CA LEU A 11 -0.68 -28.67 1.88
C LEU A 11 -0.05 -27.34 1.46
N ILE A 12 -0.72 -26.24 1.79
CA ILE A 12 -0.11 -24.92 1.73
C ILE A 12 0.86 -24.89 2.90
N THR A 13 2.14 -25.10 2.60
CA THR A 13 3.21 -24.72 3.50
C THR A 13 3.10 -23.20 3.66
N THR A 14 2.48 -22.74 4.74
CA THR A 14 2.48 -21.33 5.12
C THR A 14 3.92 -20.99 5.52
N ALA A 15 4.75 -20.64 4.53
CA ALA A 15 5.86 -19.76 4.82
C ALA A 15 5.23 -18.50 5.42
N ALA A 16 5.48 -18.25 6.70
CA ALA A 16 5.00 -17.04 7.36
C ALA A 16 5.52 -15.85 6.53
N ILE A 17 4.64 -15.22 5.77
CA ILE A 17 4.95 -13.95 5.12
C ILE A 17 5.06 -12.99 6.30
N SER A 18 6.30 -12.61 6.64
CA SER A 18 6.57 -11.59 7.65
C SER A 18 6.12 -10.24 7.11
N THR A 19 4.81 -9.99 7.12
CA THR A 19 4.24 -8.66 6.86
C THR A 19 4.35 -7.87 8.15
N SER A 20 5.32 -6.96 8.22
CA SER A 20 5.30 -5.96 9.28
C SER A 20 4.33 -4.87 8.85
N SER A 21 3.18 -4.78 9.52
CA SER A 21 2.20 -3.73 9.32
C SER A 21 1.96 -2.96 10.61
N TRP A 22 1.57 -1.70 10.47
CA TRP A 22 1.30 -0.79 11.57
C TRP A 22 0.03 -0.02 11.28
N THR A 23 -0.91 -0.06 12.22
CA THR A 23 -2.06 0.84 12.19
C THR A 23 -1.64 2.23 12.65
N VAL A 24 -1.85 3.22 11.79
CA VAL A 24 -1.56 4.63 12.07
C VAL A 24 -2.81 5.26 12.65
N LYS A 25 -2.75 5.74 13.90
CA LYS A 25 -3.88 6.42 14.56
C LYS A 25 -3.76 7.94 14.55
N THR A 26 -2.56 8.48 14.41
CA THR A 26 -2.27 9.91 14.40
C THR A 26 -1.14 10.22 13.42
N LEU A 27 -1.19 11.37 12.75
CA LEU A 27 -0.10 11.85 11.90
C LEU A 27 0.38 13.23 12.38
N PRO A 28 1.69 13.51 12.36
CA PRO A 28 2.18 14.86 12.55
C PRO A 28 1.54 15.81 11.54
N GLY A 29 1.04 16.95 12.02
CA GLY A 29 0.36 17.95 11.19
C GLY A 29 -1.15 17.74 11.04
N PHE A 30 -1.71 16.60 11.45
CA PHE A 30 -3.16 16.41 11.53
C PHE A 30 -3.66 16.65 12.97
N ASP A 31 -4.75 17.39 13.13
CA ASP A 31 -5.31 17.67 14.46
C ASP A 31 -6.15 16.48 14.96
N GLY A 32 -5.66 15.82 16.01
CA GLY A 32 -6.31 14.67 16.64
C GLY A 32 -6.12 13.32 15.91
N PRO A 33 -6.92 12.30 16.30
CA PRO A 33 -6.91 11.00 15.65
C PRO A 33 -7.41 11.05 14.20
N LEU A 34 -6.86 10.19 13.34
CA LEU A 34 -7.35 10.04 11.98
C LEU A 34 -8.80 9.52 12.00
N PRO A 35 -9.72 10.12 11.23
CA PRO A 35 -11.12 9.67 11.15
C PRO A 35 -11.33 8.50 10.18
N PHE A 36 -10.24 7.94 9.64
CA PHE A 36 -10.23 6.78 8.74
C PHE A 36 -9.15 5.80 9.18
N ASP A 37 -9.30 4.53 8.81
CA ASP A 37 -8.29 3.51 9.09
C ASP A 37 -7.17 3.58 8.05
N LEU A 38 -5.98 3.93 8.54
CA LEU A 38 -4.73 3.87 7.79
C LEU A 38 -3.84 2.78 8.37
N GLU A 39 -3.40 1.87 7.51
CA GLU A 39 -2.34 0.92 7.79
C GLU A 39 -1.16 1.18 6.86
N THR A 40 0.05 1.06 7.37
CA THR A 40 1.27 1.05 6.55
C THR A 40 2.04 -0.22 6.79
N GLY A 41 2.85 -0.63 5.82
CA GLY A 41 3.65 -1.83 5.99
C GLY A 41 4.55 -2.12 4.82
N TYR A 42 5.22 -3.25 4.91
CA TYR A 42 6.14 -3.75 3.90
C TYR A 42 5.76 -5.14 3.45
N ILE A 43 5.82 -5.36 2.13
CA ILE A 43 5.69 -6.67 1.52
C ILE A 43 6.97 -6.98 0.76
N ARG A 44 7.65 -8.05 1.18
CA ARG A 44 8.84 -8.55 0.49
C ARG A 44 8.49 -9.17 -0.86
N VAL A 45 9.14 -8.73 -1.94
CA VAL A 45 8.93 -9.20 -3.32
C VAL A 45 10.16 -9.88 -3.94
N ASP A 46 11.31 -9.79 -3.28
CA ASP A 46 12.53 -10.54 -3.58
C ASP A 46 13.19 -10.99 -2.27
N GLU A 47 13.33 -12.31 -2.07
CA GLU A 47 13.92 -12.88 -0.87
C GLU A 47 15.46 -12.77 -0.87
N GLU A 48 16.09 -12.89 -2.05
CA GLU A 48 17.56 -12.87 -2.16
C GLU A 48 18.12 -11.48 -1.84
N ARG A 49 17.42 -10.45 -2.30
CA ARG A 49 17.81 -9.05 -2.15
C ARG A 49 17.07 -8.35 -1.03
N ASP A 50 16.25 -9.06 -0.25
CA ASP A 50 15.37 -8.45 0.77
C ASP A 50 14.64 -7.20 0.22
N ALA A 51 14.12 -7.30 -1.01
CA ALA A 51 13.47 -6.19 -1.67
C ALA A 51 12.03 -6.10 -1.18
N GLN A 52 11.65 -4.96 -0.62
CA GLN A 52 10.36 -4.76 0.05
C GLN A 52 9.66 -3.53 -0.52
N ILE A 53 8.41 -3.72 -0.94
CA ILE A 53 7.53 -2.63 -1.35
C ILE A 53 6.78 -2.13 -0.12
N PHE A 54 6.89 -0.83 0.13
CA PHE A 54 6.11 -0.11 1.12
C PHE A 54 4.70 0.19 0.59
N TYR A 55 3.71 0.14 1.47
CA TYR A 55 2.34 0.49 1.13
C TYR A 55 1.68 1.38 2.20
N TYR A 56 0.69 2.14 1.74
CA TYR A 56 -0.36 2.73 2.56
C TYR A 56 -1.68 2.06 2.17
N PHE A 57 -2.36 1.45 3.13
CA PHE A 57 -3.69 0.89 2.94
C PHE A 57 -4.69 1.73 3.71
N ILE A 58 -5.63 2.34 2.99
CA ILE A 58 -6.71 3.11 3.58
C ILE A 58 -8.01 2.39 3.27
N LYS A 59 -8.72 2.02 4.33
CA LYS A 59 -10.01 1.35 4.20
C LYS A 59 -11.07 2.31 3.72
N SER A 60 -12.09 1.77 3.04
CA SER A 60 -13.25 2.56 2.67
C SER A 60 -13.91 3.17 3.90
N GLU A 61 -14.28 4.44 3.81
CA GLU A 61 -15.01 5.17 4.85
C GLU A 61 -16.51 4.80 4.88
N ARG A 62 -17.02 4.09 3.86
CA ARG A 62 -18.42 3.67 3.75
C ARG A 62 -18.65 2.25 4.29
N ASN A 63 -18.23 1.23 3.55
CA ASN A 63 -18.30 -0.16 4.00
C ASN A 63 -17.08 -0.93 3.50
N PRO A 64 -15.99 -1.01 4.27
CA PRO A 64 -14.73 -1.60 3.80
C PRO A 64 -14.82 -3.10 3.50
N ASP A 65 -15.83 -3.80 4.02
CA ASP A 65 -16.00 -5.24 3.75
C ASP A 65 -16.72 -5.51 2.41
N GLU A 66 -17.48 -4.54 1.89
CA GLU A 66 -18.24 -4.66 0.63
C GLU A 66 -17.67 -3.79 -0.50
N ASP A 67 -16.95 -2.72 -0.16
CA ASP A 67 -16.43 -1.77 -1.12
C ASP A 67 -15.21 -2.32 -1.87
N PRO A 68 -15.03 -1.95 -3.16
CA PRO A 68 -13.97 -2.51 -3.98
C PRO A 68 -12.58 -2.17 -3.44
N LEU A 69 -11.63 -3.09 -3.66
CA LEU A 69 -10.20 -2.84 -3.49
C LEU A 69 -9.62 -2.24 -4.76
N MET A 70 -8.97 -1.09 -4.63
CA MET A 70 -8.24 -0.40 -5.69
C MET A 70 -6.75 -0.36 -5.37
N VAL A 71 -5.90 -0.75 -6.33
CA VAL A 71 -4.46 -0.56 -6.24
C VAL A 71 -4.09 0.74 -6.95
N TRP A 72 -3.40 1.65 -6.26
CA TRP A 72 -2.91 2.90 -6.82
C TRP A 72 -1.39 2.90 -6.92
N ILE A 73 -0.89 3.20 -8.11
CA ILE A 73 0.54 3.29 -8.41
C ILE A 73 0.80 4.67 -9.03
N SER A 74 1.64 5.47 -8.39
CA SER A 74 2.09 6.74 -8.97
C SER A 74 3.14 6.49 -10.05
N GLY A 75 3.17 7.37 -11.06
CA GLY A 75 4.06 7.26 -12.22
C GLY A 75 5.48 7.82 -11.97
N GLY A 76 5.98 8.57 -12.94
CA GLY A 76 7.33 9.17 -12.90
C GLY A 76 8.15 8.72 -14.10
N PRO A 77 8.92 7.61 -14.00
CA PRO A 77 8.91 6.56 -12.97
C PRO A 77 9.53 6.96 -11.62
N GLY A 78 9.16 6.26 -10.54
CA GLY A 78 9.80 6.42 -9.22
C GLY A 78 9.11 7.41 -8.26
N CYS A 79 7.98 8.01 -8.66
CA CYS A 79 7.25 8.91 -7.77
C CYS A 79 6.48 8.11 -6.72
N SER A 80 6.61 8.49 -5.44
CA SER A 80 5.92 7.81 -4.33
C SER A 80 4.40 7.92 -4.47
N ALA A 81 3.71 6.85 -4.06
CA ALA A 81 2.25 6.83 -4.00
C ALA A 81 1.69 7.77 -2.93
N LEU A 82 2.53 8.31 -2.03
CA LEU A 82 2.17 9.43 -1.15
C LEU A 82 1.64 10.63 -1.95
N THR A 83 2.10 10.81 -3.19
CA THR A 83 1.56 11.85 -4.09
C THR A 83 0.09 11.64 -4.40
N GLY A 84 -0.32 10.42 -4.74
CA GLY A 84 -1.73 10.07 -4.95
C GLY A 84 -2.54 10.17 -3.66
N LEU A 85 -1.94 9.83 -2.53
CA LEU A 85 -2.58 9.90 -1.22
C LEU A 85 -2.84 11.35 -0.76
N ALA A 86 -1.86 12.24 -0.90
CA ALA A 86 -1.87 13.58 -0.30
C ALA A 86 -2.11 14.75 -1.27
N PHE A 87 -2.06 14.49 -2.58
CA PHE A 87 -2.28 15.52 -3.62
C PHE A 87 -3.21 15.05 -4.75
N GLY A 88 -3.81 13.87 -4.60
CA GLY A 88 -4.64 13.24 -5.63
C GLY A 88 -5.97 12.73 -5.07
N ILE A 89 -6.09 11.42 -5.00
CA ILE A 89 -7.35 10.74 -4.71
C ILE A 89 -7.50 10.34 -3.23
N GLY A 90 -6.45 10.44 -2.41
CA GLY A 90 -6.51 10.05 -1.00
C GLY A 90 -7.23 11.07 -0.10
N PRO A 91 -7.37 10.75 1.21
CA PRO A 91 -8.23 11.47 2.15
C PRO A 91 -7.56 12.68 2.79
N LEU A 92 -6.31 12.96 2.45
CA LEU A 92 -5.54 14.05 3.04
C LEU A 92 -5.10 15.04 1.96
N ASN A 93 -5.00 16.31 2.35
CA ASN A 93 -4.31 17.36 1.62
C ASN A 93 -3.37 18.09 2.56
N PHE A 94 -2.33 18.69 2.00
CA PHE A 94 -1.57 19.72 2.71
C PHE A 94 -2.32 21.05 2.64
N GLU A 95 -2.51 21.71 3.78
CA GLU A 95 -3.05 23.06 3.83
C GLU A 95 -2.07 24.02 3.16
N ILE A 96 -2.53 24.74 2.13
CA ILE A 96 -1.71 25.71 1.39
C ILE A 96 -1.65 27.00 2.21
N LYS A 97 -0.53 27.18 2.93
CA LYS A 97 -0.21 28.40 3.66
C LYS A 97 1.28 28.71 3.55
N GLU A 98 1.63 29.94 3.90
CA GLU A 98 3.03 30.38 3.94
C GLU A 98 3.85 29.49 4.87
N TYR A 99 5.00 29.02 4.39
CA TYR A 99 5.89 28.17 5.19
C TYR A 99 6.68 29.00 6.20
N LYS A 100 6.35 28.84 7.48
CA LYS A 100 6.98 29.55 8.60
C LYS A 100 8.02 28.72 9.36
N GLY A 101 8.47 27.60 8.80
CA GLY A 101 9.36 26.65 9.49
C GLY A 101 8.63 25.64 10.40
N GLU A 102 7.29 25.68 10.41
CA GLU A 102 6.45 24.77 11.19
C GLU A 102 6.17 23.47 10.43
N LEU A 103 5.63 22.46 11.13
CA LEU A 103 5.13 21.25 10.46
C LEU A 103 3.99 21.61 9.49
N PRO A 104 3.98 21.05 8.28
CA PRO A 104 2.85 21.21 7.38
C PRO A 104 1.55 20.72 8.03
N THR A 105 0.48 21.50 7.90
CA THR A 105 -0.84 21.09 8.39
C THR A 105 -1.51 20.19 7.36
N LEU A 106 -2.05 19.07 7.82
CA LEU A 106 -2.84 18.13 7.05
C LEU A 106 -4.32 18.40 7.30
N ILE A 107 -5.09 18.47 6.23
CA ILE A 107 -6.53 18.65 6.25
C ILE A 107 -7.21 17.51 5.47
N LEU A 108 -8.48 17.24 5.79
CA LEU A 108 -9.24 16.22 5.09
C LEU A 108 -9.58 16.64 3.66
N HIS A 109 -9.55 15.68 2.74
CA HIS A 109 -10.03 15.83 1.38
C HIS A 109 -11.47 15.28 1.28
N PRO A 110 -12.51 16.13 1.22
CA PRO A 110 -13.90 15.67 1.26
C PRO A 110 -14.33 14.80 0.07
N HIS A 111 -13.62 14.90 -1.06
CA HIS A 111 -13.91 14.18 -2.31
C HIS A 111 -12.93 13.02 -2.58
N SER A 112 -12.29 12.51 -1.53
CA SER A 112 -11.41 11.35 -1.66
C SER A 112 -12.13 10.13 -2.22
N TRP A 113 -11.41 9.32 -2.98
CA TRP A 113 -11.92 8.05 -3.49
C TRP A 113 -12.06 6.99 -2.39
N THR A 114 -11.43 7.19 -1.23
CA THR A 114 -11.62 6.34 -0.04
C THR A 114 -13.02 6.43 0.54
N LYS A 115 -13.85 7.38 0.09
CA LYS A 115 -15.27 7.45 0.46
C LYS A 115 -16.08 6.23 0.02
N ILE A 116 -15.62 5.49 -0.99
CA ILE A 116 -16.35 4.35 -1.58
C ILE A 116 -15.42 3.20 -1.99
N SER A 117 -14.15 3.20 -1.58
CA SER A 117 -13.20 2.16 -1.96
C SER A 117 -12.12 1.97 -0.91
N ASN A 118 -11.68 0.72 -0.76
CA ASN A 118 -10.44 0.40 -0.08
C ASN A 118 -9.29 0.68 -1.04
N ILE A 119 -8.30 1.49 -0.66
CA ILE A 119 -7.21 1.87 -1.57
C ILE A 119 -5.86 1.46 -1.00
N LEU A 120 -5.12 0.73 -1.81
CA LEU A 120 -3.75 0.31 -1.55
C LEU A 120 -2.80 1.14 -2.42
N PHE A 121 -2.20 2.15 -1.81
CA PHE A 121 -1.18 3.01 -2.42
C PHE A 121 0.18 2.33 -2.26
N ILE A 122 0.87 2.03 -3.37
CA ILE A 122 2.14 1.29 -3.32
C ILE A 122 3.30 2.09 -3.89
N ASP A 123 4.40 2.09 -3.16
CA ASP A 123 5.65 2.70 -3.60
C ASP A 123 6.38 1.72 -4.53
N SER A 124 6.08 1.79 -5.82
CA SER A 124 6.67 0.93 -6.86
C SER A 124 7.34 1.77 -7.95
N PRO A 125 8.44 1.32 -8.57
CA PRO A 125 9.22 0.11 -8.24
C PRO A 125 9.98 0.21 -6.89
N ILE A 126 10.75 -0.83 -6.56
CA ILE A 126 11.81 -0.72 -5.54
C ILE A 126 12.70 0.49 -5.85
N GLU A 127 13.09 1.27 -4.83
CA GLU A 127 13.67 2.64 -4.85
C GLU A 127 12.65 3.77 -4.64
N THR A 128 11.37 3.53 -4.95
CA THR A 128 10.33 4.54 -4.79
C THR A 128 10.01 4.77 -3.31
N GLY A 129 9.95 6.04 -2.89
CA GLY A 129 9.45 6.43 -1.56
C GLY A 129 10.14 5.68 -0.42
N PHE A 130 9.39 4.87 0.32
CA PHE A 130 9.93 4.08 1.43
C PHE A 130 10.31 2.64 1.05
N SER A 131 10.10 2.21 -0.20
CA SER A 131 10.47 0.89 -0.69
C SER A 131 11.98 0.75 -0.86
N PHE A 132 12.54 -0.38 -0.44
CA PHE A 132 13.98 -0.58 -0.40
C PHE A 132 14.39 -2.02 -0.77
N ALA A 133 15.69 -2.21 -1.00
CA ALA A 133 16.33 -3.50 -1.16
C ALA A 133 17.79 -3.50 -0.69
N ARG A 134 18.37 -4.69 -0.55
CA ARG A 134 19.80 -4.92 -0.33
C ARG A 134 20.50 -5.20 -1.66
N GLY A 135 21.69 -4.62 -1.82
CA GLY A 135 22.47 -4.71 -3.06
C GLY A 135 22.07 -3.63 -4.06
N SER A 136 23.06 -2.97 -4.67
CA SER A 136 22.82 -1.88 -5.63
C SER A 136 22.17 -2.37 -6.94
N ASP A 137 22.42 -3.63 -7.33
CA ASP A 137 21.81 -4.28 -8.50
C ASP A 137 20.29 -4.47 -8.36
N ALA A 138 19.79 -4.52 -7.13
CA ALA A 138 18.35 -4.63 -6.85
C ALA A 138 17.57 -3.44 -7.41
N TYR A 139 18.18 -2.25 -7.41
CA TYR A 139 17.62 -0.98 -7.86
C TYR A 139 17.67 -0.78 -9.38
N ILE A 140 18.36 -1.66 -10.12
CA ILE A 140 18.27 -1.68 -11.58
C ILE A 140 16.91 -2.30 -11.94
N VAL A 141 15.90 -1.45 -12.14
CA VAL A 141 14.51 -1.85 -12.39
C VAL A 141 13.97 -1.19 -13.66
N GLY A 142 13.68 -2.01 -14.68
CA GLY A 142 12.87 -1.63 -15.84
C GLY A 142 11.46 -2.22 -15.76
N ASP A 143 10.63 -1.91 -16.76
CA ASP A 143 9.20 -2.25 -16.79
C ASP A 143 8.90 -3.71 -16.43
N VAL A 144 9.59 -4.66 -17.07
CA VAL A 144 9.37 -6.10 -16.83
C VAL A 144 9.63 -6.48 -15.37
N LYS A 145 10.68 -5.93 -14.76
CA LYS A 145 11.02 -6.22 -13.36
C LYS A 145 10.04 -5.53 -12.41
N SER A 146 9.67 -4.28 -12.69
CA SER A 146 8.65 -3.53 -11.94
C SER A 146 7.29 -4.26 -11.96
N SER A 147 6.79 -4.65 -13.13
CA SER A 147 5.52 -5.38 -13.24
C SER A 147 5.56 -6.72 -12.50
N LYS A 148 6.69 -7.45 -12.53
CA LYS A 148 6.85 -8.69 -11.75
C LYS A 148 6.85 -8.44 -10.24
N GLN A 149 7.45 -7.35 -9.78
CA GLN A 149 7.42 -6.94 -8.37
C GLN A 149 6.00 -6.63 -7.91
N VAL A 150 5.26 -5.80 -8.67
CA VAL A 150 3.86 -5.46 -8.37
C VAL A 150 2.96 -6.70 -8.40
N HIS A 151 3.12 -7.58 -9.39
CA HIS A 151 2.35 -8.83 -9.45
C HIS A 151 2.60 -9.71 -8.22
N LYS A 152 3.87 -9.90 -7.81
CA LYS A 152 4.22 -10.64 -6.59
C LYS A 152 3.63 -9.98 -5.33
N PHE A 153 3.71 -8.65 -5.25
CA PHE A 153 3.12 -7.88 -4.16
C PHE A 153 1.63 -8.18 -4.03
N ILE A 154 0.86 -8.03 -5.12
CA ILE A 154 -0.60 -8.26 -5.12
C ILE A 154 -0.93 -9.69 -4.70
N ARG A 155 -0.21 -10.69 -5.23
CA ARG A 155 -0.40 -12.10 -4.85
C ARG A 155 -0.14 -12.36 -3.37
N LYS A 156 0.84 -11.68 -2.76
CA LYS A 156 1.12 -11.80 -1.32
C LYS A 156 0.06 -11.11 -0.47
N VAL A 157 -0.43 -9.94 -0.90
CA VAL A 157 -1.53 -9.23 -0.23
C VAL A 157 -2.81 -10.06 -0.26
N GLU A 158 -3.18 -10.61 -1.42
CA GLU A 158 -4.35 -11.48 -1.56
C GLU A 158 -4.31 -12.63 -0.54
N ASN A 159 -3.19 -13.35 -0.45
CA ASN A 159 -3.03 -14.44 0.52
C ASN A 159 -2.96 -14.02 2.00
N SER A 160 -2.81 -12.72 2.30
CA SER A 160 -2.70 -12.21 3.67
C SER A 160 -4.01 -11.67 4.22
N TYR A 161 -4.94 -11.23 3.34
CA TYR A 161 -6.23 -10.65 3.72
C TYR A 161 -7.45 -11.46 3.28
N ILE A 162 -7.31 -12.38 2.32
CA ILE A 162 -8.37 -13.27 1.80
C ILE A 162 -8.01 -14.73 2.13
#